data_AF-A0AAD9T924-F1
#
_entry.id   AF-A0AAD9T924-F1
#
_cell.length_a   1.000
_cell.length_b   1.000
_cell.length_c   1.000
_cell.angle_alpha   90.00
_cell.angle_beta   90.00
_cell.angle_gamma   90.00
#
_symmetry.space_group_name_H-M   'P 1'
#
loop_
_entity.id
_entity.type
_entity.pdbx_description
1 polymer ?
#
loop_
_entity_poly.entity_id
_entity_poly.type
_entity_poly.pdbx_seq_one_letter_code
_entity_poly.pdbx_strand_id
1 'polypeptide(L)'
;MASVMKFLGAALLLLLYSKGTYSCEPDEVSLGQYDTGDLYSSAPVYNVTFYNGCTDCDVVDLSLRCPGFKTLKPIDPFIFKPSGDSCIISRGLQIYTGVTINFTYAWESQYPFEIAHYHFECAPPPESE
;
A
#
# COMPACT_ATOMS: atom_id res chain seq x y z
N MET A 1 -7.53 23.83 -50.15
CA MET A 1 -7.64 24.31 -48.75
C MET A 1 -8.57 23.45 -47.87
N ALA A 2 -9.34 22.50 -48.40
CA ALA A 2 -10.18 21.60 -47.58
C ALA A 2 -9.46 20.37 -46.98
N SER A 3 -8.32 19.97 -47.57
CA SER A 3 -7.58 18.77 -47.15
C SER A 3 -6.77 19.02 -45.85
N VAL A 4 -6.13 20.19 -45.74
CA VAL A 4 -5.33 20.58 -44.57
C VAL A 4 -6.18 20.68 -43.29
N MET A 5 -7.45 21.12 -43.41
CA MET A 5 -8.38 21.23 -42.27
C MET A 5 -8.73 19.86 -41.65
N LYS A 6 -8.76 18.78 -42.44
CA LYS A 6 -9.08 17.43 -41.96
C LYS A 6 -7.93 16.79 -41.19
N PHE A 7 -6.69 17.03 -41.62
CA PHE A 7 -5.50 16.54 -40.92
C PHE A 7 -5.25 17.30 -39.62
N LEU A 8 -5.51 18.61 -39.58
CA LEU A 8 -5.47 19.41 -38.35
C LEU A 8 -6.51 18.94 -37.31
N GLY A 9 -7.73 18.61 -37.76
CA GLY A 9 -8.77 18.08 -36.87
C GLY A 9 -8.41 16.72 -36.27
N ALA A 10 -7.83 15.81 -37.06
CA ALA A 10 -7.42 14.48 -36.60
C ALA A 10 -6.21 14.52 -35.64
N ALA A 11 -5.23 15.41 -35.88
CA ALA A 11 -4.09 15.59 -35.00
C ALA A 11 -4.49 16.21 -33.64
N LEU A 12 -5.44 17.17 -33.64
CA LEU A 12 -5.96 17.77 -32.42
C LEU A 12 -6.74 16.76 -31.56
N LEU A 13 -7.48 15.84 -32.20
CA LEU A 13 -8.16 14.75 -31.49
C LEU A 13 -7.19 13.77 -30.84
N LEU A 14 -6.07 13.43 -31.49
CA LEU A 14 -5.06 12.50 -30.94
C LEU A 14 -4.29 13.10 -29.74
N LEU A 15 -4.08 14.42 -29.70
CA LEU A 15 -3.46 15.10 -28.56
C LEU A 15 -4.37 15.16 -27.32
N LEU A 16 -5.69 15.01 -27.49
CA LEU A 16 -6.65 14.94 -26.38
C LEU A 16 -6.78 13.52 -25.78
N TYR A 17 -6.10 12.52 -26.34
CA TYR A 17 -6.10 11.14 -25.83
C TYR A 17 -4.86 10.79 -25.01
N SER A 18 -4.00 11.75 -24.65
CA SER A 18 -2.91 11.50 -23.70
C SER A 18 -3.49 11.32 -22.29
N LYS A 19 -4.05 10.14 -22.00
CA LYS A 19 -4.20 9.69 -20.62
C LYS A 19 -2.80 9.66 -20.02
N GLY A 20 -2.54 10.52 -19.05
CA GLY A 20 -1.36 10.37 -18.20
C GLY A 20 -1.32 8.94 -17.68
N THR A 21 -0.17 8.29 -17.81
CA THR A 21 0.01 6.95 -17.25
C THR A 21 0.27 7.11 -15.76
N TYR A 22 -0.77 7.00 -14.94
CA TYR A 22 -0.60 6.83 -13.50
C TYR A 22 -0.11 5.39 -13.29
N SER A 23 1.12 5.26 -12.82
CA SER A 23 1.73 3.97 -12.53
C SER A 23 2.41 4.06 -11.18
N CYS A 24 2.27 3.01 -10.39
CA CYS A 24 3.11 2.77 -9.23
C CYS A 24 3.92 1.50 -9.49
N GLU A 25 5.23 1.58 -9.28
CA GLU A 25 6.10 0.42 -9.41
C GLU A 25 6.06 -0.40 -8.10
N PRO A 26 6.10 -1.74 -8.15
CA PRO A 26 6.02 -2.57 -6.94
C PRO A 26 7.11 -2.31 -5.88
N ASP A 27 8.23 -1.72 -6.26
CA ASP A 27 9.33 -1.32 -5.36
C ASP A 27 9.09 0.03 -4.67
N GLU A 28 8.09 0.80 -5.09
CA GLU A 28 7.64 2.01 -4.39
C GLU A 28 6.83 1.69 -3.14
N VAL A 29 6.35 0.45 -2.98
CA VAL A 29 5.75 -0.03 -1.72
C VAL A 29 6.73 -0.90 -0.95
N SER A 30 6.73 -0.80 0.37
CA SER A 30 7.66 -1.57 1.19
C SER A 30 7.04 -2.07 2.49
N LEU A 31 7.40 -3.31 2.85
CA LEU A 31 7.13 -3.92 4.13
C LEU A 31 8.45 -4.03 4.90
N GLY A 32 8.55 -3.30 6.00
CA GLY A 32 9.71 -3.28 6.89
C GLY A 32 9.38 -3.85 8.25
N GLN A 33 10.39 -4.37 8.92
CA GLN A 33 10.29 -4.77 10.32
C GLN A 33 11.62 -4.56 11.05
N TYR A 34 11.55 -4.21 12.32
CA TYR A 34 12.72 -4.12 13.20
C TYR A 34 12.38 -4.45 14.66
N ASP A 35 13.38 -4.93 15.41
CA ASP A 35 13.31 -5.10 16.86
C ASP A 35 13.39 -3.73 17.54
N THR A 36 12.41 -3.39 18.37
CA THR A 36 12.39 -2.08 19.05
C THR A 36 13.33 -2.02 20.25
N GLY A 37 13.81 -3.17 20.73
CA GLY A 37 14.56 -3.31 21.98
C GLY A 37 13.67 -3.35 23.22
N ASP A 38 12.36 -3.15 23.08
CA ASP A 38 11.41 -3.22 24.19
C ASP A 38 10.98 -4.66 24.47
N LEU A 39 10.47 -4.88 25.68
CA LEU A 39 9.86 -6.14 26.08
C LEU A 39 8.38 -5.94 26.44
N TYR A 40 7.53 -6.87 26.02
CA TYR A 40 6.16 -6.99 26.49
C TYR A 40 5.93 -8.39 27.04
N SER A 41 5.63 -8.48 28.34
CA SER A 41 5.49 -9.78 29.03
C SER A 41 6.71 -10.70 28.80
N SER A 42 7.92 -10.12 28.90
CA SER A 42 9.20 -10.81 28.69
C SER A 42 9.51 -11.28 27.26
N ALA A 43 8.65 -11.03 26.28
CA ALA A 43 8.94 -11.26 24.87
C ALA A 43 9.42 -9.98 24.16
N PRO A 44 10.36 -10.06 23.21
CA PRO A 44 10.78 -8.91 22.40
C PRO A 44 9.62 -8.33 21.59
N VAL A 45 9.67 -7.01 21.42
CA VAL A 45 8.70 -6.24 20.65
C VAL A 45 9.29 -5.89 19.29
N TYR A 46 8.53 -6.18 18.26
CA TYR A 46 8.88 -5.86 16.87
C TYR A 46 7.90 -4.83 16.34
N ASN A 47 8.41 -3.85 15.59
CA ASN A 47 7.60 -2.93 14.82
C ASN A 47 7.52 -3.40 13.37
N VAL A 48 6.31 -3.37 12.81
CA VAL A 48 6.03 -3.61 11.39
C VAL A 48 5.65 -2.29 10.77
N THR A 49 6.24 -1.98 9.62
CA THR A 49 5.88 -0.83 8.81
C THR A 49 5.46 -1.27 7.42
N PHE A 50 4.37 -0.72 6.91
CA PHE A 50 4.06 -0.73 5.48
C PHE A 50 4.05 0.71 4.98
N TYR A 51 4.83 1.00 3.95
CA TYR A 51 4.90 2.32 3.34
C TYR A 51 4.34 2.27 1.91
N ASN A 52 3.41 3.18 1.61
CA ASN A 52 3.00 3.49 0.25
C ASN A 52 3.83 4.67 -0.28
N GLY A 53 4.83 4.39 -1.11
CA GLY A 53 5.67 5.41 -1.76
C GLY A 53 5.20 5.82 -3.16
N CYS A 54 4.09 5.28 -3.66
CA CYS A 54 3.52 5.69 -4.94
C CYS A 54 3.21 7.20 -4.92
N THR A 55 3.32 7.88 -6.07
CA THR A 55 2.99 9.31 -6.16
C THR A 55 1.51 9.57 -6.47
N ASP A 56 0.90 8.78 -7.36
CA ASP A 56 -0.47 9.01 -7.87
C ASP A 56 -1.45 7.87 -7.56
N CYS A 57 -1.06 6.94 -6.67
CA CYS A 57 -1.84 5.74 -6.39
C CYS A 57 -1.93 5.45 -4.89
N ASP A 58 -3.14 5.17 -4.45
CA ASP A 58 -3.40 4.62 -3.13
C ASP A 58 -3.26 3.09 -3.18
N VAL A 59 -2.77 2.49 -2.09
CA VAL A 59 -2.79 1.03 -1.92
C VAL A 59 -4.07 0.63 -1.22
N VAL A 60 -4.83 -0.31 -1.79
CA VAL A 60 -6.05 -0.87 -1.20
C VAL A 60 -5.97 -2.39 -1.04
N ASP A 61 -6.83 -2.93 -0.18
CA ASP A 61 -6.95 -4.37 0.08
C ASP A 61 -5.61 -5.05 0.42
N LEU A 62 -4.74 -4.32 1.14
CA LEU A 62 -3.46 -4.84 1.60
C LEU A 62 -3.68 -5.98 2.59
N SER A 63 -3.08 -7.12 2.29
CA SER A 63 -3.01 -8.26 3.19
C SER A 63 -1.62 -8.89 3.21
N LEU A 64 -1.25 -9.40 4.38
CA LEU A 64 0.00 -10.11 4.62
C LEU A 64 -0.27 -11.61 4.80
N ARG A 65 0.69 -12.45 4.42
CA ARG A 65 0.70 -13.86 4.85
C ARG A 65 1.05 -13.93 6.33
N CYS A 66 0.22 -14.60 7.11
CA CYS A 66 0.42 -14.73 8.55
C CYS A 66 -0.09 -16.07 9.16
N PRO A 67 0.19 -17.23 8.53
CA PRO A 67 -0.25 -18.52 9.05
C PRO A 67 0.29 -18.78 10.46
N GLY A 68 -0.61 -19.05 11.40
CA GLY A 68 -0.25 -19.33 12.79
C GLY A 68 0.36 -18.15 13.54
N PHE A 69 0.26 -16.91 13.00
CA PHE A 69 0.72 -15.72 13.70
C PHE A 69 0.03 -15.58 15.06
N LYS A 70 0.81 -15.32 16.10
CA LYS A 70 0.34 -15.07 17.45
C LYS A 70 1.12 -13.90 18.03
N THR A 71 0.51 -13.20 18.97
CA THR A 71 1.22 -12.17 19.71
C THR A 71 0.74 -12.07 21.14
N LEU A 72 1.65 -11.76 22.06
CA LEU A 72 1.33 -11.45 23.45
C LEU A 72 0.79 -10.03 23.60
N LYS A 73 1.24 -9.11 22.73
CA LYS A 73 0.85 -7.70 22.78
C LYS A 73 -0.42 -7.49 21.94
N PRO A 74 -1.52 -6.98 22.52
CA PRO A 74 -2.72 -6.66 21.75
C PRO A 74 -2.41 -5.66 20.64
N ILE A 75 -2.91 -5.94 19.44
CA ILE A 75 -2.84 -5.05 18.27
C ILE A 75 -4.23 -4.48 18.03
N ASP A 76 -4.30 -3.21 17.63
CA ASP A 76 -5.56 -2.59 17.22
C ASP A 76 -6.17 -3.36 16.03
N PRO A 77 -7.38 -3.94 16.16
CA PRO A 77 -8.04 -4.68 15.09
C PRO A 77 -8.45 -3.81 13.89
N PHE A 78 -8.44 -2.47 14.02
CA PHE A 78 -8.60 -1.56 12.89
C PHE A 78 -7.33 -1.47 12.04
N ILE A 79 -6.15 -1.78 12.58
CA ILE A 79 -4.87 -1.74 11.88
C ILE A 79 -4.47 -3.13 11.38
N PHE A 80 -4.66 -4.17 12.18
CA PHE A 80 -4.23 -5.53 11.85
C PHE A 80 -5.25 -6.56 12.32
N LYS A 81 -5.77 -7.37 11.39
CA LYS A 81 -6.77 -8.40 11.70
C LYS A 81 -6.45 -9.72 11.00
N PRO A 82 -6.10 -10.78 11.76
CA PRO A 82 -5.99 -12.13 11.21
C PRO A 82 -7.31 -12.64 10.61
N SER A 83 -7.21 -13.36 9.51
CA SER A 83 -8.30 -13.96 8.74
C SER A 83 -7.81 -15.22 8.04
N GLY A 84 -7.83 -16.35 8.76
CA GLY A 84 -7.22 -17.61 8.30
C GLY A 84 -5.71 -17.49 8.26
N ASP A 85 -5.09 -17.78 7.10
CA ASP A 85 -3.65 -17.66 6.87
C ASP A 85 -3.22 -16.26 6.38
N SER A 86 -4.17 -15.34 6.26
CA SER A 86 -3.94 -13.96 5.82
C SER A 86 -4.26 -12.97 6.93
N CYS A 87 -3.58 -11.82 6.95
CA CYS A 87 -3.81 -10.74 7.89
C CYS A 87 -4.14 -9.47 7.12
N ILE A 88 -5.34 -8.94 7.37
CA ILE A 88 -5.87 -7.74 6.72
C ILE A 88 -5.27 -6.53 7.42
N ILE A 89 -4.71 -5.60 6.64
CA ILE A 89 -4.13 -4.35 7.14
C ILE A 89 -5.13 -3.21 6.93
N SER A 90 -5.24 -2.30 7.90
CA SER A 90 -6.12 -1.11 7.85
C SER A 90 -7.57 -1.44 7.43
N ARG A 91 -8.07 -2.64 7.79
CA ARG A 91 -9.38 -3.18 7.34
C ARG A 91 -9.57 -3.29 5.82
N GLY A 92 -8.50 -3.26 5.03
CA GLY A 92 -8.54 -3.21 3.57
C GLY A 92 -8.80 -1.80 3.01
N LEU A 93 -8.88 -0.78 3.85
CA LEU A 93 -9.06 0.61 3.41
C LEU A 93 -7.82 1.17 2.71
N GLN A 94 -8.01 2.26 1.97
CA GLN A 94 -6.95 2.99 1.29
C GLN A 94 -5.82 3.38 2.25
N ILE A 95 -4.60 3.10 1.80
CA ILE A 95 -3.36 3.66 2.33
C ILE A 95 -2.89 4.69 1.32
N TYR A 96 -3.07 5.97 1.66
CA TYR A 96 -2.79 7.06 0.74
C TYR A 96 -1.33 7.15 0.34
N THR A 97 -1.05 7.80 -0.80
CA THR A 97 0.29 8.22 -1.20
C THR A 97 1.09 8.80 -0.03
N GLY A 98 2.32 8.31 0.17
CA GLY A 98 3.26 8.78 1.19
C GLY A 98 2.90 8.36 2.62
N VAL A 99 1.84 7.58 2.82
CA VAL A 99 1.43 7.14 4.17
C VAL A 99 2.18 5.88 4.59
N THR A 100 2.61 5.88 5.85
CA THR A 100 3.12 4.69 6.53
C THR A 100 2.08 4.18 7.53
N ILE A 101 1.70 2.90 7.39
CA ILE A 101 0.98 2.17 8.44
C ILE A 101 2.02 1.46 9.30
N ASN A 102 1.85 1.52 10.62
CA ASN A 102 2.68 0.76 11.53
C ASN A 102 1.88 0.11 12.65
N PHE A 103 2.38 -1.01 13.16
CA PHE A 103 1.90 -1.64 14.38
C PHE A 103 3.04 -2.39 15.06
N THR A 104 2.88 -2.69 16.34
CA THR A 104 3.85 -3.46 17.11
C THR A 104 3.25 -4.77 17.59
N TYR A 105 4.05 -5.83 17.60
CA TYR A 105 3.69 -7.12 18.17
C TYR A 105 4.80 -7.61 19.09
N ALA A 106 4.44 -8.46 20.04
CA ALA A 106 5.40 -9.14 20.90
C ALA A 106 5.35 -10.65 20.67
N TRP A 107 6.50 -11.25 20.40
CA TRP A 107 6.66 -12.69 20.18
C TRP A 107 8.11 -13.13 20.44
N GLU A 108 8.42 -14.42 20.32
CA GLU A 108 9.72 -15.00 20.67
C GLU A 108 10.82 -14.61 19.68
N SER A 109 10.43 -14.35 18.42
CA SER A 109 11.31 -13.91 17.35
C SER A 109 10.53 -13.08 16.33
N GLN A 110 11.26 -12.38 15.45
CA GLN A 110 10.68 -11.61 14.36
C GLN A 110 9.94 -12.56 13.40
N TYR A 111 8.65 -12.32 13.23
CA TYR A 111 7.78 -13.12 12.35
C TYR A 111 8.01 -12.77 10.88
N PRO A 112 8.13 -13.77 9.99
CA PRO A 112 8.42 -13.56 8.57
C PRO A 112 7.15 -13.20 7.78
N PHE A 113 6.64 -11.99 8.00
CA PHE A 113 5.53 -11.48 7.18
C PHE A 113 5.96 -11.33 5.72
N GLU A 114 5.06 -11.71 4.82
CA GLU A 114 5.19 -11.48 3.38
C GLU A 114 3.93 -10.77 2.89
N ILE A 115 4.06 -9.88 1.91
CA ILE A 115 2.90 -9.29 1.24
C ILE A 115 2.19 -10.42 0.48
N ALA A 116 0.91 -10.65 0.81
CA ALA A 116 0.10 -11.64 0.11
C ALA A 116 -0.59 -11.02 -1.11
N HIS A 117 -1.17 -9.84 -0.93
CA HIS A 117 -2.01 -9.20 -1.93
C HIS A 117 -2.18 -7.69 -1.64
N TYR A 118 -2.28 -6.90 -2.70
CA TYR A 118 -2.76 -5.52 -2.69
C TYR A 118 -3.18 -5.11 -4.11
N HIS A 119 -3.88 -3.97 -4.23
CA HIS A 119 -4.14 -3.31 -5.51
C HIS A 119 -3.82 -1.81 -5.43
N PHE A 120 -3.60 -1.20 -6.59
CA PHE A 120 -3.43 0.23 -6.72
C PHE A 120 -4.72 0.87 -7.23
N GLU A 121 -5.20 1.89 -6.52
CA GLU A 121 -6.24 2.80 -6.99
C GLU A 121 -5.58 4.13 -7.35
N CYS A 122 -5.40 4.38 -8.65
CA CYS A 122 -4.74 5.58 -9.14
C CYS A 122 -5.75 6.59 -9.66
N ALA A 123 -5.62 7.85 -9.22
CA ALA A 123 -6.46 8.95 -9.66
C ALA A 123 -5.59 10.03 -10.34
N PRO A 124 -6.14 10.78 -11.31
CA PRO A 124 -5.47 11.98 -11.78
C PRO A 124 -5.24 12.96 -10.63
N PRO A 125 -4.06 13.60 -10.53
CA PRO A 125 -3.85 14.65 -9.54
C PRO A 125 -4.95 15.71 -9.72
N PRO A 126 -5.49 16.26 -8.62
CA PRO A 126 -6.54 17.26 -8.72
C PRO A 126 -6.02 18.42 -9.57
N GLU A 127 -6.72 18.74 -10.66
CA GLU A 127 -6.43 19.94 -11.45
C GLU A 127 -6.52 21.13 -10.49
N SER A 128 -5.42 21.88 -10.37
CA SER A 128 -5.39 23.10 -9.57
C SER A 128 -6.41 24.08 -10.15
N GLU A 129 -7.49 24.36 -9.42
CA GLU A 129 -8.41 25.48 -9.68
C GLU A 129 -7.69 26.84 -9.61
#